data_AF-A0A3C0R1C1-F1
#
_entry.id   AF-A0A3C0R1C1-F1
#
_cell.length_a   1.000
_cell.length_b   1.000
_cell.length_c   1.000
_cell.angle_alpha   90.00
_cell.angle_beta   90.00
_cell.angle_gamma   90.00
#
_symmetry.space_group_name_H-M   'P 1'
#
loop_
_entity.id
_entity.type
_entity.pdbx_description
1 polymer ?
#
loop_
_entity_poly.entity_id
_entity_poly.type
_entity_poly.pdbx_seq_one_letter_code
_entity_poly.pdbx_strand_id
1 'polypeptide(L)'
;MKTSAVLNRNSVSGMTATIQQCVNYYRNRDVRARIVDFLGGDVFATPTCRYLVAGDINQPQLHHHYGVRALDSLFDGGLEICRSLWDENSLLADFDVEYVNFDHAAEVFLEPERVFEIQQPVADTIERTLQEYGISALHFLSGRGHHFVWRIQRGSEAFKRLVKLGRGPESLWTAGRELQLPEEKDVPVELARAFAGLGLVMEFLAHRIKEIAAPITQIPVELTAVEVGPSAHGREMVSIDISEYGDPLYSRMLRAPFSIYLKPWQQRWAFGAHVLENVPPLVVVPLEKIAWREGIVRMRDFIAAQELAQHSTTKIPDAGENVQKLIGDYERSNVAKFHGWFYSQEPHAPDWWPDTYDKLPLEILPVCARAFLERPNDLLLRPASIRRLVRVMLALGWHPRHIAGLITSKYARPFGWTQFEGCDPATRAEFYARVFAGLFTTGRDDLVDFNCVSAQEQKTCPLSNCGFNLLQFQRSALDRRAHDRLAHRPFNRLFLSSEYS
;
A
#
# COMPACT_ATOMS: atom_id res chain seq x y z
N MET A 1 3.39 43.03 46.62
CA MET A 1 4.58 42.15 46.49
C MET A 1 4.13 40.72 46.32
N LYS A 2 4.09 40.23 45.07
CA LYS A 2 4.33 38.85 44.63
C LYS A 2 4.02 38.79 43.13
N THR A 3 5.09 38.83 42.36
CA THR A 3 5.20 38.71 40.92
C THR A 3 4.86 37.27 40.51
N SER A 4 3.88 37.11 39.62
CA SER A 4 3.63 35.87 38.88
C SER A 4 4.25 36.02 37.50
N ALA A 5 5.32 35.25 37.25
CA ALA A 5 5.99 35.20 35.96
C ALA A 5 5.08 34.54 34.91
N VAL A 6 4.70 35.31 33.92
CA VAL A 6 4.13 34.82 32.66
C VAL A 6 5.28 34.26 31.85
N LEU A 7 5.34 32.94 31.71
CA LEU A 7 6.24 32.27 30.77
C LEU A 7 5.76 32.56 29.35
N ASN A 8 6.59 33.33 28.67
CA ASN A 8 6.48 33.73 27.27
C ASN A 8 6.53 32.46 26.40
N ARG A 9 5.39 32.06 25.82
CA ARG A 9 5.36 31.09 24.72
C ARG A 9 5.90 31.80 23.49
N ASN A 10 7.19 31.63 23.23
CA ASN A 10 7.78 32.02 21.95
C ASN A 10 7.03 31.28 20.84
N SER A 11 6.40 32.06 19.96
CA SER A 11 5.85 31.63 18.69
C SER A 11 6.95 31.04 17.83
N VAL A 12 6.97 29.71 17.70
CA VAL A 12 7.72 29.04 16.64
C VAL A 12 6.93 29.30 15.35
N SER A 13 7.35 30.30 14.59
CA SER A 13 6.88 30.49 13.22
C SER A 13 7.24 29.24 12.42
N GLY A 14 6.24 28.48 11.97
CA GLY A 14 6.46 27.33 11.09
C GLY A 14 7.07 27.81 9.77
N MET A 15 8.37 27.64 9.62
CA MET A 15 9.04 27.80 8.32
C MET A 15 9.06 26.45 7.63
N THR A 16 8.41 26.36 6.48
CA THR A 16 8.67 25.30 5.50
C THR A 16 10.18 25.23 5.24
N ALA A 17 10.75 24.02 5.20
CA ALA A 17 12.15 23.84 4.86
C ALA A 17 12.48 24.53 3.53
N THR A 18 13.38 25.50 3.56
CA THR A 18 13.89 26.11 2.33
C THR A 18 14.77 25.10 1.58
N ILE A 19 14.85 25.21 0.26
CA ILE A 19 15.76 24.39 -0.57
C ILE A 19 17.19 24.46 0.00
N GLN A 20 17.64 25.63 0.46
CA GLN A 20 18.97 25.80 1.04
C GLN A 20 19.16 25.01 2.34
N GLN A 21 18.14 24.88 3.18
CA GLN A 21 18.21 24.05 4.39
C GLN A 21 18.29 22.55 4.03
N CYS A 22 17.54 22.09 3.02
CA CYS A 22 17.64 20.72 2.52
C CYS A 22 19.04 20.41 1.95
N VAL A 23 19.59 21.32 1.15
CA VAL A 23 20.96 21.20 0.63
C VAL A 23 21.98 21.15 1.77
N ASN A 24 21.86 22.05 2.76
CA ASN A 24 22.75 22.05 3.92
C ASN A 24 22.63 20.77 4.75
N TYR A 25 21.42 20.20 4.87
CA TYR A 25 21.19 18.94 5.56
C TYR A 25 21.98 17.79 4.90
N TYR A 26 21.90 17.67 3.57
CA TYR A 26 22.64 16.66 2.81
C TYR A 26 24.15 16.89 2.72
N ARG A 27 24.70 18.04 3.14
CA ARG A 27 26.16 18.20 3.25
C ARG A 27 26.76 17.35 4.38
N ASN A 28 25.94 16.86 5.30
CA ASN A 28 26.38 15.94 6.33
C ASN A 28 26.79 14.59 5.70
N ARG A 29 28.04 14.18 5.92
CA ARG A 29 28.60 12.95 5.35
C ARG A 29 27.90 11.68 5.85
N ASP A 30 27.46 11.67 7.10
CA ASP A 30 26.86 10.51 7.72
C ASP A 30 25.46 10.30 7.14
N VAL A 31 24.68 11.38 6.95
CA VAL A 31 23.41 11.36 6.20
C VAL A 31 23.59 10.74 4.81
N ARG A 32 24.55 11.23 4.00
CA ARG A 32 24.82 10.67 2.66
C ARG A 32 25.20 9.18 2.75
N ALA A 33 26.05 8.81 3.70
CA ALA A 33 26.49 7.43 3.89
C ALA A 33 25.32 6.49 4.23
N ARG A 34 24.39 6.91 5.10
CA ARG A 34 23.18 6.12 5.41
C ARG A 34 22.24 6.03 4.21
N ILE A 35 22.12 7.05 3.37
CA ILE A 35 21.33 6.91 2.13
C ILE A 35 21.99 5.88 1.22
N VAL A 36 23.30 5.95 1.00
CA VAL A 36 24.05 4.98 0.17
C VAL A 36 23.93 3.55 0.70
N ASP A 37 24.02 3.34 2.02
CA ASP A 37 23.80 2.04 2.68
C ASP A 37 22.43 1.42 2.30
N PHE A 38 21.37 2.23 2.26
CA PHE A 38 20.01 1.79 1.91
C PHE A 38 19.85 1.50 0.42
N LEU A 39 20.59 2.20 -0.45
CA LEU A 39 20.65 1.94 -1.89
C LEU A 39 21.40 0.64 -2.23
N GLY A 40 21.96 -0.03 -1.22
CA GLY A 40 22.72 -1.28 -1.35
C GLY A 40 24.19 -1.07 -1.74
N GLY A 41 24.68 0.17 -1.69
CA GLY A 41 26.08 0.49 -1.87
C GLY A 41 26.88 0.36 -0.57
N ASP A 42 28.19 0.28 -0.72
CA ASP A 42 29.15 0.75 0.28
C ASP A 42 29.73 2.08 -0.25
N VAL A 43 30.42 2.86 0.57
CA VAL A 43 31.00 4.18 0.20
C VAL A 43 31.86 4.12 -1.08
N PHE A 44 32.32 2.92 -1.48
CA PHE A 44 33.15 2.67 -2.65
C PHE A 44 32.51 1.78 -3.74
N ALA A 45 31.28 1.31 -3.54
CA ALA A 45 30.61 0.39 -4.48
C ALA A 45 29.42 1.05 -5.16
N THR A 46 29.20 0.73 -6.43
CA THR A 46 27.98 1.13 -7.14
C THR A 46 26.76 0.57 -6.40
N PRO A 47 25.75 1.40 -6.06
CA PRO A 47 24.53 0.93 -5.43
C PRO A 47 23.84 -0.19 -6.22
N THR A 48 23.17 -1.11 -5.53
CA THR A 48 22.50 -2.27 -6.16
C THR A 48 21.07 -1.94 -6.61
N CYS A 49 20.48 -0.84 -6.15
CA CYS A 49 19.24 -0.34 -6.72
C CYS A 49 19.44 0.06 -8.19
N ARG A 50 18.44 -0.17 -9.03
CA ARG A 50 18.55 0.06 -10.48
C ARG A 50 18.36 1.51 -10.90
N TYR A 51 17.48 2.21 -10.22
CA TYR A 51 17.26 3.63 -10.44
C TYR A 51 16.89 4.31 -9.14
N LEU A 52 17.00 5.63 -9.15
CA LEU A 52 16.51 6.52 -8.12
C LEU A 52 15.25 7.21 -8.62
N VAL A 53 14.36 7.56 -7.71
CA VAL A 53 13.28 8.51 -7.99
C VAL A 53 13.50 9.69 -7.08
N ALA A 54 13.44 10.90 -7.63
CA ALA A 54 13.61 12.11 -6.84
C ALA A 54 12.62 13.19 -7.23
N GLY A 55 12.37 14.10 -6.29
CA GLY A 55 11.43 15.20 -6.49
C GLY A 55 11.69 16.36 -5.54
N ASP A 56 11.19 17.52 -5.93
CA ASP A 56 11.19 18.73 -5.13
C ASP A 56 9.77 19.05 -4.61
N ILE A 57 9.60 20.24 -4.05
CA ILE A 57 8.31 20.73 -3.55
C ILE A 57 7.35 21.19 -4.66
N ASN A 58 7.84 21.39 -5.88
CA ASN A 58 7.07 21.95 -7.00
C ASN A 58 6.43 20.86 -7.86
N GLN A 59 6.98 19.65 -7.82
CA GLN A 59 6.46 18.51 -8.57
C GLN A 59 5.40 17.76 -7.75
N PRO A 60 4.18 17.57 -8.26
CA PRO A 60 3.10 16.98 -7.49
C PRO A 60 3.27 15.47 -7.25
N GLN A 61 4.17 14.81 -7.98
CA GLN A 61 4.42 13.37 -7.90
C GLN A 61 5.88 13.03 -8.16
N LEU A 62 6.35 11.96 -7.53
CA LEU A 62 7.66 11.35 -7.77
C LEU A 62 7.59 10.43 -9.00
N HIS A 63 7.83 10.99 -10.19
CA HIS A 63 7.70 10.28 -11.48
C HIS A 63 9.00 10.25 -12.29
N HIS A 64 10.00 11.08 -11.94
CA HIS A 64 11.24 11.12 -12.70
C HIS A 64 12.24 10.06 -12.21
N HIS A 65 12.66 9.20 -13.13
CA HIS A 65 13.65 8.17 -12.88
C HIS A 65 15.05 8.69 -13.19
N TYR A 66 15.98 8.54 -12.24
CA TYR A 66 17.37 8.94 -12.36
C TYR A 66 18.29 7.72 -12.30
N GLY A 67 19.37 7.73 -13.09
CA GLY A 67 20.43 6.75 -12.92
C GLY A 67 21.15 6.95 -11.59
N VAL A 68 21.68 5.89 -10.99
CA VAL A 68 22.35 5.96 -9.67
C VAL A 68 23.53 6.93 -9.62
N ARG A 69 24.15 7.23 -10.77
CA ARG A 69 25.24 8.22 -10.90
C ARG A 69 24.78 9.67 -10.68
N ALA A 70 23.48 9.94 -10.69
CA ALA A 70 22.95 11.26 -10.41
C ALA A 70 22.93 11.58 -8.90
N LEU A 71 23.21 10.63 -8.01
CA LEU A 71 22.97 10.77 -6.57
C LEU A 71 23.59 12.06 -5.96
N ASP A 72 24.83 12.40 -6.32
CA ASP A 72 25.47 13.62 -5.82
C ASP A 72 24.74 14.89 -6.25
N SER A 73 24.27 14.96 -7.51
CA SER A 73 23.50 16.12 -7.97
C SER A 73 22.12 16.21 -7.31
N LEU A 74 21.52 15.07 -6.95
CA LEU A 74 20.27 15.03 -6.18
C LEU A 74 20.47 15.57 -4.76
N PHE A 75 21.58 15.23 -4.10
CA PHE A 75 21.94 15.81 -2.81
C PHE A 75 22.18 17.31 -2.90
N ASP A 76 22.93 17.76 -3.90
CA ASP A 76 23.26 19.16 -4.11
C ASP A 76 22.04 20.00 -4.52
N GLY A 77 21.00 19.36 -5.08
CA GLY A 77 19.69 19.94 -5.35
C GLY A 77 18.73 19.95 -4.17
N GLY A 78 19.06 19.27 -3.07
CA GLY A 78 18.17 19.20 -1.90
C GLY A 78 16.88 18.46 -2.17
N LEU A 79 16.93 17.37 -2.96
CA LEU A 79 15.74 16.61 -3.38
C LEU A 79 15.35 15.50 -2.40
N GLU A 80 14.07 15.14 -2.39
CA GLU A 80 13.62 13.87 -1.82
C GLU A 80 14.18 12.73 -2.70
N ILE A 81 14.70 11.67 -2.09
CA ILE A 81 15.40 10.57 -2.73
C ILE A 81 14.73 9.27 -2.34
N CYS A 82 14.30 8.53 -3.36
CA CYS A 82 13.74 7.21 -3.25
C CYS A 82 14.58 6.22 -4.05
N ARG A 83 14.59 4.97 -3.59
CA ARG A 83 15.23 3.86 -4.30
C ARG A 83 14.21 3.04 -5.05
N SER A 84 14.57 2.47 -6.19
CA SER A 84 13.78 1.41 -6.80
C SER A 84 13.71 0.17 -5.92
N LEU A 85 12.56 -0.52 -5.90
CA LEU A 85 12.48 -1.88 -5.37
C LEU A 85 13.21 -2.90 -6.27
N TRP A 86 13.40 -2.54 -7.54
CA TRP A 86 14.25 -3.30 -8.43
C TRP A 86 15.70 -3.20 -7.99
N ASP A 87 16.21 -4.31 -7.46
CA ASP A 87 17.58 -4.48 -6.99
C ASP A 87 18.31 -5.56 -7.80
N GLU A 88 19.62 -5.35 -8.03
CA GLU A 88 20.43 -6.27 -8.83
C GLU A 88 20.68 -7.61 -8.15
N ASN A 89 20.82 -7.62 -6.83
CA ASN A 89 21.34 -8.77 -6.09
C ASN A 89 20.25 -9.47 -5.26
N SER A 90 19.21 -8.73 -4.90
CA SER A 90 18.17 -9.21 -3.98
C SER A 90 16.76 -8.97 -4.53
N LEU A 91 15.81 -9.75 -4.03
CA LEU A 91 14.41 -9.34 -3.98
C LEU A 91 14.20 -8.59 -2.67
N LEU A 92 13.55 -7.43 -2.70
CA LEU A 92 13.21 -6.67 -1.50
C LEU A 92 11.76 -6.94 -1.13
N ALA A 93 11.53 -7.03 0.17
CA ALA A 93 10.21 -6.98 0.74
C ALA A 93 10.09 -5.68 1.53
N ASP A 94 9.00 -4.96 1.29
CA ASP A 94 8.52 -3.89 2.17
C ASP A 94 7.16 -4.27 2.74
N PHE A 95 6.93 -3.82 3.96
CA PHE A 95 5.67 -3.98 4.64
C PHE A 95 5.32 -2.62 5.24
N ASP A 96 4.49 -1.89 4.50
CA ASP A 96 4.12 -0.51 4.78
C ASP A 96 2.87 -0.46 5.68
N VAL A 97 2.92 0.44 6.66
CA VAL A 97 1.79 0.80 7.52
C VAL A 97 1.63 2.31 7.46
N GLU A 98 0.48 2.78 7.01
CA GLU A 98 0.16 4.21 6.99
C GLU A 98 -1.08 4.51 7.83
N TYR A 99 -1.06 5.62 8.55
CA TYR A 99 -2.28 6.25 8.99
C TYR A 99 -3.00 6.96 7.83
N VAL A 100 -4.31 6.76 7.75
CA VAL A 100 -5.17 7.38 6.73
C VAL A 100 -6.38 8.02 7.40
N ASN A 101 -6.59 9.30 7.13
CA ASN A 101 -7.82 10.00 7.48
C ASN A 101 -8.45 10.60 6.21
N PHE A 102 -9.68 10.19 5.89
CA PHE A 102 -10.39 10.58 4.67
C PHE A 102 -11.14 11.92 4.81
N ASP A 103 -11.27 12.45 6.02
CA ASP A 103 -11.87 13.76 6.28
C ASP A 103 -10.82 14.81 6.70
N HIS A 104 -9.74 14.38 7.36
CA HIS A 104 -8.66 15.24 7.86
C HIS A 104 -7.27 14.72 7.47
N ALA A 105 -6.98 14.63 6.18
CA ALA A 105 -5.77 13.99 5.65
C ALA A 105 -4.43 14.54 6.18
N ALA A 106 -4.40 15.78 6.69
CA ALA A 106 -3.21 16.41 7.24
C ALA A 106 -2.93 16.08 8.72
N GLU A 107 -3.85 15.42 9.42
CA GLU A 107 -3.75 15.14 10.87
C GLU A 107 -2.45 14.44 11.23
N VAL A 108 -1.97 13.54 10.37
CA VAL A 108 -0.69 12.83 10.53
C VAL A 108 0.54 13.73 10.66
N PHE A 109 0.50 14.93 10.07
CA PHE A 109 1.59 15.90 10.16
C PHE A 109 1.40 16.90 11.30
N LEU A 110 0.15 17.16 11.69
CA LEU A 110 -0.21 18.14 12.72
C LEU A 110 -0.21 17.52 14.13
N GLU A 111 -0.64 16.26 14.26
CA GLU A 111 -0.77 15.51 15.51
C GLU A 111 -0.01 14.16 15.44
N PRO A 112 1.30 14.17 15.13
CA PRO A 112 2.06 12.93 14.91
C PRO A 112 2.06 12.02 16.14
N GLU A 113 2.13 12.57 17.35
CA GLU A 113 2.20 11.74 18.57
C GLU A 113 0.97 10.85 18.73
N ARG A 114 -0.22 11.41 18.52
CA ARG A 114 -1.49 10.67 18.56
C ARG A 114 -1.55 9.62 17.45
N VAL A 115 -1.18 10.03 16.24
CA VAL A 115 -1.27 9.19 15.05
C VAL A 115 -0.32 7.99 15.09
N PHE A 116 0.91 8.16 15.57
CA PHE A 116 1.85 7.05 15.75
C PHE A 116 1.49 6.19 16.97
N GLU A 117 0.94 6.77 18.04
CA GLU A 117 0.44 6.00 19.19
C GLU A 117 -0.66 5.01 18.77
N ILE A 118 -1.56 5.42 17.88
CA ILE A 118 -2.61 4.54 17.33
C ILE A 118 -2.06 3.44 16.45
N GLN A 119 -0.98 3.69 15.72
CA GLN A 119 -0.34 2.69 14.86
C GLN A 119 0.46 1.67 15.68
N GLN A 120 0.82 2.00 16.92
CA GLN A 120 1.72 1.18 17.74
C GLN A 120 1.29 -0.29 17.89
N PRO A 121 0.01 -0.63 18.16
CA PRO A 121 -0.40 -2.03 18.25
C PRO A 121 -0.18 -2.82 16.95
N VAL A 122 -0.27 -2.15 15.79
CA VAL A 122 0.01 -2.75 14.49
C VAL A 122 1.51 -2.95 14.31
N ALA A 123 2.32 -1.92 14.59
CA ALA A 123 3.78 -1.99 14.51
C ALA A 123 4.36 -3.10 15.44
N ASP A 124 3.94 -3.14 16.70
CA ASP A 124 4.36 -4.18 17.67
C ASP A 124 3.98 -5.59 17.20
N THR A 125 2.79 -5.72 16.58
CA THR A 125 2.32 -7.00 16.04
C THR A 125 3.17 -7.44 14.85
N ILE A 126 3.58 -6.51 13.98
CA ILE A 126 4.49 -6.80 12.86
C ILE A 126 5.85 -7.25 13.38
N GLU A 127 6.47 -6.48 14.28
CA GLU A 127 7.78 -6.81 14.84
C GLU A 127 7.80 -8.21 15.46
N ARG A 128 6.84 -8.49 16.34
CA ARG A 128 6.70 -9.80 16.98
C ARG A 128 6.48 -10.92 15.96
N THR A 129 5.61 -10.71 14.98
CA THR A 129 5.32 -11.73 13.96
C THR A 129 6.54 -12.00 13.08
N LEU A 130 7.27 -10.96 12.66
CA LEU A 130 8.52 -11.11 11.90
C LEU A 130 9.58 -11.83 12.74
N GLN A 131 9.70 -11.49 14.03
CA GLN A 131 10.60 -12.16 14.97
C GLN A 131 10.27 -13.66 15.15
N GLU A 132 8.99 -14.04 15.16
CA GLU A 132 8.57 -15.45 15.19
C GLU A 132 9.06 -16.25 13.96
N TYR A 133 9.26 -15.58 12.83
CA TYR A 133 9.88 -16.17 11.64
C TYR A 133 11.41 -16.04 11.62
N GLY A 134 12.01 -15.34 12.58
CA GLY A 134 13.43 -14.99 12.59
C GLY A 134 13.79 -13.88 11.61
N ILE A 135 12.82 -13.16 11.07
CA ILE A 135 13.06 -12.07 10.12
C ILE A 135 13.38 -10.80 10.91
N SER A 136 14.62 -10.33 10.78
CA SER A 136 15.00 -8.99 11.20
C SER A 136 14.77 -8.03 10.05
N ALA A 137 13.90 -7.04 10.23
CA ALA A 137 13.64 -5.99 9.24
C ALA A 137 14.34 -4.70 9.63
N LEU A 138 14.74 -3.89 8.65
CA LEU A 138 15.04 -2.49 8.84
C LEU A 138 13.70 -1.76 9.04
N HIS A 139 13.46 -1.32 10.27
CA HIS A 139 12.26 -0.56 10.65
C HIS A 139 12.56 0.93 10.63
N PHE A 140 11.71 1.70 9.95
CA PHE A 140 11.84 3.16 9.90
C PHE A 140 10.49 3.86 9.81
N LEU A 141 10.46 5.11 10.25
CA LEU A 141 9.32 5.99 10.12
C LEU A 141 9.41 6.80 8.83
N SER A 142 8.32 6.81 8.07
CA SER A 142 8.04 7.84 7.08
C SER A 142 7.22 8.96 7.73
N GLY A 143 6.89 10.01 6.98
CA GLY A 143 6.01 11.06 7.49
C GLY A 143 4.59 10.59 7.83
N ARG A 144 4.17 9.37 7.44
CA ARG A 144 2.80 8.88 7.63
C ARG A 144 2.66 7.59 8.44
N GLY A 145 3.76 6.88 8.67
CA GLY A 145 3.71 5.61 9.37
C GLY A 145 5.03 4.86 9.32
N HIS A 146 4.97 3.54 9.23
CA HIS A 146 6.11 2.64 9.43
C HIS A 146 6.39 1.83 8.17
N HIS A 147 7.66 1.59 7.89
CA HIS A 147 8.09 0.59 6.91
C HIS A 147 8.97 -0.46 7.58
N PHE A 148 8.79 -1.72 7.18
CA PHE A 148 9.62 -2.84 7.60
C PHE A 148 10.24 -3.50 6.37
N VAL A 149 11.52 -3.26 6.14
CA VAL A 149 12.20 -3.68 4.90
C VAL A 149 13.25 -4.73 5.17
N TRP A 150 13.23 -5.82 4.39
CA TRP A 150 14.30 -6.83 4.38
C TRP A 150 14.59 -7.27 2.95
N ARG A 151 15.72 -7.96 2.76
CA ARG A 151 16.11 -8.48 1.45
C ARG A 151 16.21 -10.00 1.46
N ILE A 152 16.03 -10.58 0.29
CA ILE A 152 16.13 -12.01 0.00
C ILE A 152 17.11 -12.15 -1.15
N GLN A 153 18.28 -12.76 -0.91
CA GLN A 153 19.25 -12.99 -1.98
C GLN A 153 18.63 -13.76 -3.15
N ARG A 154 18.89 -13.32 -4.39
CA ARG A 154 18.37 -13.97 -5.61
C ARG A 154 18.85 -15.42 -5.79
N GLY A 155 19.98 -15.78 -5.19
CA GLY A 155 20.50 -17.15 -5.20
C GLY A 155 19.88 -18.09 -4.15
N SER A 156 19.10 -17.58 -3.20
CA SER A 156 18.56 -18.34 -2.08
C SER A 156 17.45 -19.31 -2.49
N GLU A 157 17.20 -20.33 -1.66
CA GLU A 157 16.07 -21.25 -1.86
C GLU A 157 14.72 -20.52 -1.68
N ALA A 158 14.63 -19.54 -0.78
CA ALA A 158 13.44 -18.72 -0.63
C ALA A 158 13.09 -18.01 -1.94
N PHE A 159 14.07 -17.39 -2.62
CA PHE A 159 13.84 -16.75 -3.91
C PHE A 159 13.28 -17.75 -4.95
N LYS A 160 13.90 -18.93 -5.08
CA LYS A 160 13.43 -19.98 -6.01
C LYS A 160 12.01 -20.44 -5.72
N ARG A 161 11.64 -20.55 -4.44
CA ARG A 161 10.26 -20.87 -4.03
C ARG A 161 9.29 -19.76 -4.41
N LEU A 162 9.65 -18.49 -4.19
CA LEU A 162 8.83 -17.35 -4.60
C LEU A 162 8.62 -17.30 -6.12
N VAL A 163 9.64 -17.60 -6.93
CA VAL A 163 9.50 -17.71 -8.40
C VAL A 163 8.41 -18.72 -8.78
N LYS A 164 8.36 -19.88 -8.10
CA LYS A 164 7.37 -20.93 -8.36
C LYS A 164 5.95 -20.51 -7.95
N LEU A 165 5.83 -19.66 -6.93
CA LEU A 165 4.57 -19.12 -6.44
C LEU A 165 4.02 -17.99 -7.32
N GLY A 166 4.87 -17.26 -8.04
CA GLY A 166 4.47 -16.14 -8.89
C GLY A 166 3.34 -16.50 -9.86
N ARG A 167 2.26 -15.71 -9.82
CA ARG A 167 1.10 -15.76 -10.72
C ARG A 167 0.73 -14.33 -11.11
N GLY A 168 0.16 -14.15 -12.29
CA GLY A 168 -0.24 -12.84 -12.81
C GLY A 168 -0.31 -12.81 -14.33
N PRO A 169 -0.83 -11.72 -14.91
CA PRO A 169 -0.94 -11.56 -16.35
C PRO A 169 0.44 -11.55 -17.02
N GLU A 170 0.49 -11.91 -18.30
CA GLU A 170 1.74 -11.95 -19.07
C GLU A 170 2.42 -10.57 -19.16
N SER A 171 1.63 -9.49 -19.15
CA SER A 171 2.13 -8.11 -19.13
C SER A 171 3.07 -7.84 -17.96
N LEU A 172 2.88 -8.50 -16.81
CA LEU A 172 3.73 -8.32 -15.62
C LEU A 172 5.19 -8.74 -15.87
N TRP A 173 5.42 -9.68 -16.78
CA TRP A 173 6.74 -10.22 -17.09
C TRP A 173 7.35 -9.64 -18.38
N THR A 174 6.54 -8.94 -19.18
CA THR A 174 6.90 -8.48 -20.53
C THR A 174 6.89 -6.96 -20.66
N ALA A 175 6.22 -6.25 -19.75
CA ALA A 175 6.20 -4.81 -19.69
C ALA A 175 7.44 -4.28 -18.95
N GLY A 176 8.21 -3.46 -19.64
CA GLY A 176 9.21 -2.54 -19.12
C GLY A 176 9.48 -1.40 -20.11
N ARG A 177 8.73 -1.36 -21.23
CA ARG A 177 9.08 -0.63 -22.44
C ARG A 177 8.54 0.80 -22.50
N GLU A 178 7.63 1.18 -21.61
CA GLU A 178 6.93 2.47 -21.69
C GLU A 178 7.44 3.53 -20.70
N LEU A 179 8.20 3.14 -19.67
CA LEU A 179 8.84 4.12 -18.78
C LEU A 179 10.21 4.51 -19.34
N GLN A 180 10.51 5.81 -19.28
CA GLN A 180 11.84 6.37 -19.57
C GLN A 180 12.82 6.00 -18.46
N LEU A 181 13.13 4.70 -18.33
CA LEU A 181 14.13 4.23 -17.39
C LEU A 181 15.53 4.68 -17.88
N PRO A 182 16.44 5.04 -16.96
CA PRO A 182 17.80 5.50 -17.31
C PRO A 182 18.63 4.48 -18.11
N GLU A 183 18.28 3.20 -18.05
CA GLU A 183 18.89 2.13 -18.84
C GLU A 183 17.80 1.28 -19.53
N GLU A 184 17.98 0.96 -20.81
CA GLU A 184 17.13 0.02 -21.58
C GLU A 184 17.36 -1.43 -21.13
N LYS A 185 17.02 -1.74 -19.89
CA LYS A 185 17.03 -3.11 -19.38
C LYS A 185 15.62 -3.48 -18.96
N ASP A 186 15.21 -4.69 -19.31
CA ASP A 186 13.99 -5.29 -18.81
C ASP A 186 14.22 -5.89 -17.42
N VAL A 187 13.16 -5.92 -16.60
CA VAL A 187 13.18 -6.69 -15.35
C VAL A 187 13.33 -8.17 -15.72
N PRO A 188 14.30 -8.91 -15.14
CA PRO A 188 14.40 -10.33 -15.39
C PRO A 188 13.10 -11.04 -15.01
N VAL A 189 12.57 -11.89 -15.89
CA VAL A 189 11.30 -12.61 -15.70
C VAL A 189 11.25 -13.35 -14.36
N GLU A 190 12.35 -13.98 -13.95
CA GLU A 190 12.45 -14.65 -12.65
C GLU A 190 12.27 -13.68 -11.48
N LEU A 191 12.87 -12.48 -11.55
CA LEU A 191 12.76 -11.47 -10.50
C LEU A 191 11.33 -10.93 -10.41
N ALA A 192 10.70 -10.64 -11.55
CA ALA A 192 9.30 -10.24 -11.58
C ALA A 192 8.40 -11.34 -10.99
N ARG A 193 8.58 -12.61 -11.38
CA ARG A 193 7.83 -13.76 -10.81
C ARG A 193 8.04 -13.91 -9.32
N ALA A 194 9.27 -13.74 -8.83
CA ALA A 194 9.56 -13.78 -7.41
C ALA A 194 8.85 -12.64 -6.66
N PHE A 195 8.80 -11.42 -7.22
CA PHE A 195 8.07 -10.30 -6.64
C PHE A 195 6.55 -10.54 -6.59
N ALA A 196 5.95 -11.09 -7.63
CA ALA A 196 4.53 -11.48 -7.60
C ALA A 196 4.27 -12.60 -6.58
N GLY A 197 5.17 -13.59 -6.49
CA GLY A 197 5.08 -14.64 -5.47
C GLY A 197 5.22 -14.09 -4.05
N LEU A 198 6.08 -13.10 -3.86
CA LEU A 198 6.23 -12.37 -2.60
C LEU A 198 4.93 -11.63 -2.25
N GLY A 199 4.26 -11.01 -3.23
CA GLY A 199 2.95 -10.38 -3.03
C GLY A 199 1.89 -11.32 -2.44
N LEU A 200 1.87 -12.59 -2.86
CA LEU A 200 0.96 -13.59 -2.27
C LEU A 200 1.31 -13.92 -0.81
N VAL A 201 2.60 -14.00 -0.50
CA VAL A 201 3.09 -14.25 0.87
C VAL A 201 2.85 -13.03 1.76
N MET A 202 3.00 -11.82 1.24
CA MET A 202 2.73 -10.57 1.95
C MET A 202 1.24 -10.38 2.23
N GLU A 203 0.34 -10.80 1.33
CA GLU A 203 -1.10 -10.84 1.65
C GLU A 203 -1.41 -11.78 2.81
N PHE A 204 -0.80 -12.97 2.84
CA PHE A 204 -0.94 -13.88 3.97
C PHE A 204 -0.40 -13.27 5.28
N LEU A 205 0.75 -12.61 5.23
CA LEU A 205 1.30 -11.92 6.39
C LEU A 205 0.36 -10.81 6.85
N ALA A 206 -0.14 -9.97 5.95
CA ALA A 206 -1.08 -8.88 6.24
C ALA A 206 -2.38 -9.40 6.86
N HIS A 207 -2.91 -10.52 6.37
CA HIS A 207 -4.05 -11.21 6.99
C HIS A 207 -3.77 -11.58 8.45
N ARG A 208 -2.62 -12.21 8.74
CA ARG A 208 -2.25 -12.60 10.13
C ARG A 208 -2.05 -11.38 11.03
N ILE A 209 -1.40 -10.34 10.53
CA ILE A 209 -1.21 -9.09 11.29
C ILE A 209 -2.56 -8.44 11.60
N LYS A 210 -3.46 -8.31 10.60
CA LYS A 210 -4.80 -7.75 10.81
C LYS A 210 -5.59 -8.54 11.86
N GLU A 211 -5.57 -9.87 11.81
CA GLU A 211 -6.27 -10.73 12.77
C GLU A 211 -5.85 -10.48 14.22
N ILE A 212 -4.56 -10.20 14.45
CA ILE A 212 -4.00 -10.00 15.78
C ILE A 212 -4.14 -8.54 16.23
N ALA A 213 -3.88 -7.59 15.33
CA ALA A 213 -3.80 -6.17 15.67
C ALA A 213 -5.19 -5.48 15.70
N ALA A 214 -6.09 -5.82 14.78
CA ALA A 214 -7.39 -5.13 14.68
C ALA A 214 -8.21 -5.14 15.99
N PRO A 215 -8.27 -6.24 16.77
CA PRO A 215 -9.01 -6.25 18.04
C PRO A 215 -8.43 -5.37 19.16
N ILE A 216 -7.16 -4.97 19.05
CA ILE A 216 -6.43 -4.18 20.06
C ILE A 216 -6.10 -2.76 19.61
N THR A 217 -6.37 -2.42 18.35
CA THR A 217 -6.20 -1.06 17.80
C THR A 217 -7.49 -0.26 18.01
N GLN A 218 -7.34 1.02 18.36
CA GLN A 218 -8.46 1.90 18.68
C GLN A 218 -9.36 2.25 17.48
N ILE A 219 -8.79 2.19 16.27
CA ILE A 219 -9.46 2.49 15.01
C ILE A 219 -9.34 1.30 14.06
N PRO A 220 -10.16 1.22 13.00
CA PRO A 220 -10.11 0.09 12.07
C PRO A 220 -8.72 -0.12 11.46
N VAL A 221 -8.31 -1.39 11.36
CA VAL A 221 -7.10 -1.81 10.64
C VAL A 221 -7.54 -2.51 9.35
N GLU A 222 -7.22 -1.96 8.19
CA GLU A 222 -7.60 -2.53 6.88
C GLU A 222 -6.38 -2.79 6.01
N LEU A 223 -6.54 -3.68 5.04
CA LEU A 223 -5.58 -3.86 3.97
C LEU A 223 -5.87 -2.79 2.92
N THR A 224 -4.93 -1.87 2.72
CA THR A 224 -5.04 -0.65 1.88
C THR A 224 -5.97 0.45 2.42
N ALA A 225 -5.89 1.63 1.82
CA ALA A 225 -6.67 2.83 2.18
C ALA A 225 -8.16 2.69 1.79
N VAL A 226 -8.90 1.90 2.56
CA VAL A 226 -10.34 1.69 2.43
C VAL A 226 -11.09 2.68 3.31
N GLU A 227 -12.03 3.45 2.74
CA GLU A 227 -12.93 4.31 3.51
C GLU A 227 -13.72 3.52 4.57
N VAL A 228 -13.65 3.99 5.81
CA VAL A 228 -14.32 3.41 6.99
C VAL A 228 -15.46 4.31 7.49
N GLY A 229 -16.19 3.85 8.51
CA GLY A 229 -17.19 4.66 9.21
C GLY A 229 -16.57 5.82 10.00
N PRO A 230 -17.34 6.89 10.28
CA PRO A 230 -16.83 8.06 10.99
C PRO A 230 -16.52 7.76 12.46
N SER A 231 -15.55 8.48 13.01
CA SER A 231 -15.21 8.55 14.43
C SER A 231 -15.21 10.00 14.93
N ALA A 232 -14.79 10.23 16.18
CA ALA A 232 -14.60 11.57 16.72
C ALA A 232 -13.54 12.39 15.95
N HIS A 233 -12.61 11.74 15.27
CA HIS A 233 -11.56 12.36 14.44
C HIS A 233 -11.86 12.22 12.94
N GLY A 234 -13.12 11.99 12.55
CA GLY A 234 -13.49 11.71 11.16
C GLY A 234 -13.26 10.25 10.78
N ARG A 235 -13.25 9.96 9.47
CA ARG A 235 -13.04 8.61 8.94
C ARG A 235 -11.56 8.29 8.91
N GLU A 236 -11.05 7.71 10.00
CA GLU A 236 -9.65 7.37 10.18
C GLU A 236 -9.42 5.86 10.32
N MET A 237 -8.28 5.38 9.83
CA MET A 237 -7.91 3.97 9.88
C MET A 237 -6.38 3.77 9.81
N VAL A 238 -5.91 2.60 10.24
CA VAL A 238 -4.51 2.15 10.05
C VAL A 238 -4.45 1.19 8.86
N SER A 239 -3.85 1.64 7.76
CA SER A 239 -3.69 0.86 6.53
C SER A 239 -2.45 -0.01 6.64
N ILE A 240 -2.62 -1.33 6.58
CA ILE A 240 -1.55 -2.25 6.18
C ILE A 240 -1.48 -2.17 4.64
N ASP A 241 -0.60 -1.31 4.13
CA ASP A 241 -0.54 -1.00 2.70
C ASP A 241 0.37 -1.98 1.96
N ILE A 242 -0.24 -3.04 1.45
CA ILE A 242 0.43 -3.99 0.54
C ILE A 242 0.08 -3.72 -0.93
N SER A 243 -0.46 -2.54 -1.26
CA SER A 243 -0.89 -2.19 -2.62
C SER A 243 0.25 -2.14 -3.64
N GLU A 244 1.49 -2.07 -3.16
CA GLU A 244 2.68 -2.14 -3.99
C GLU A 244 2.84 -3.45 -4.75
N TYR A 245 2.35 -4.54 -4.17
CA TYR A 245 2.36 -5.86 -4.79
C TYR A 245 1.24 -6.02 -5.83
N GLY A 246 0.45 -4.96 -6.06
CA GLY A 246 -0.51 -4.85 -7.14
C GLY A 246 0.02 -4.11 -8.38
N ASP A 247 1.31 -3.76 -8.39
CA ASP A 247 1.97 -3.12 -9.53
C ASP A 247 3.21 -3.92 -9.99
N PRO A 248 3.70 -3.68 -11.21
CA PRO A 248 4.97 -4.22 -11.66
C PRO A 248 6.18 -3.74 -10.83
N LEU A 249 7.18 -4.60 -10.64
CA LEU A 249 8.37 -4.30 -9.83
C LEU A 249 9.11 -3.02 -10.29
N TYR A 250 9.16 -2.76 -11.60
CA TYR A 250 9.91 -1.64 -12.17
C TYR A 250 9.29 -0.26 -11.87
N SER A 251 8.05 -0.19 -11.37
CA SER A 251 7.40 1.08 -11.03
C SER A 251 7.45 1.37 -9.53
N ARG A 252 7.87 0.40 -8.71
CA ARG A 252 7.85 0.52 -7.25
C ARG A 252 9.14 1.11 -6.70
N MET A 253 8.98 1.96 -5.70
CA MET A 253 10.07 2.66 -5.03
C MET A 253 9.77 2.83 -3.55
N LEU A 254 10.83 3.01 -2.75
CA LEU A 254 10.76 3.35 -1.34
C LEU A 254 11.56 4.61 -1.06
N ARG A 255 11.04 5.48 -0.19
CA ARG A 255 11.79 6.64 0.30
C ARG A 255 12.98 6.16 1.13
N ALA A 256 14.15 6.72 0.85
CA ALA A 256 15.34 6.33 1.58
C ALA A 256 15.31 6.89 3.02
N PRO A 257 15.64 6.09 4.04
CA PRO A 257 15.95 6.63 5.36
C PRO A 257 17.04 7.70 5.28
N PHE A 258 16.87 8.75 6.07
CA PHE A 258 17.56 10.04 6.04
C PHE A 258 17.33 10.89 4.79
N SER A 259 16.46 10.48 3.87
CA SER A 259 15.98 11.42 2.85
C SER A 259 14.96 12.39 3.45
N ILE A 260 14.99 13.63 2.98
CA ILE A 260 13.92 14.59 3.26
C ILE A 260 12.59 14.04 2.72
N TYR A 261 11.51 14.29 3.45
CA TYR A 261 10.18 13.79 3.12
C TYR A 261 9.30 14.94 2.64
N LEU A 262 9.07 15.03 1.33
CA LEU A 262 8.38 16.17 0.71
C LEU A 262 6.93 15.87 0.31
N LYS A 263 6.42 14.65 0.53
CA LYS A 263 5.03 14.24 0.22
C LYS A 263 3.97 15.28 0.62
N PRO A 264 4.01 15.94 1.79
CA PRO A 264 3.01 16.96 2.16
C PRO A 264 2.98 18.15 1.19
N TRP A 265 4.16 18.63 0.77
CA TRP A 265 4.29 19.77 -0.13
C TRP A 265 4.00 19.38 -1.58
N GLN A 266 4.40 18.18 -2.01
CA GLN A 266 4.03 17.64 -3.32
C GLN A 266 2.50 17.46 -3.45
N GLN A 267 1.83 17.15 -2.34
CA GLN A 267 0.37 17.03 -2.27
C GLN A 267 -0.30 18.30 -1.72
N ARG A 268 0.27 19.49 -1.96
CA ARG A 268 -0.28 20.78 -1.50
C ARG A 268 -1.75 21.00 -1.90
N TRP A 269 -2.16 20.46 -3.05
CA TRP A 269 -3.55 20.51 -3.51
C TRP A 269 -4.52 19.74 -2.60
N ALA A 270 -4.04 18.72 -1.87
CA ALA A 270 -4.86 17.90 -0.98
C ALA A 270 -4.96 18.47 0.45
N PHE A 271 -3.91 19.16 0.94
CA PHE A 271 -3.86 19.67 2.32
C PHE A 271 -4.15 21.17 2.45
N GLY A 272 -3.94 21.94 1.37
CA GLY A 272 -4.04 23.40 1.37
C GLY A 272 -2.82 24.10 1.97
N ALA A 273 -2.49 25.29 1.44
CA ALA A 273 -1.27 26.04 1.79
C ALA A 273 -1.11 26.32 3.30
N HIS A 274 -2.18 26.79 3.94
CA HIS A 274 -2.20 27.15 5.36
C HIS A 274 -1.81 26.02 6.33
N VAL A 275 -2.14 24.77 5.99
CA VAL A 275 -1.78 23.60 6.81
C VAL A 275 -0.28 23.36 6.72
N LEU A 276 0.29 23.45 5.52
CA LEU A 276 1.71 23.18 5.28
C LEU A 276 2.64 24.22 5.93
N GLU A 277 2.16 25.43 6.21
CA GLU A 277 2.90 26.43 7.00
C GLU A 277 3.17 25.94 8.42
N ASN A 278 2.36 25.02 8.94
CA ASN A 278 2.49 24.46 10.29
C ASN A 278 3.20 23.09 10.32
N VAL A 279 3.61 22.57 9.16
CA VAL A 279 4.34 21.31 9.07
C VAL A 279 5.85 21.61 9.12
N PRO A 280 6.59 21.13 10.14
CA PRO A 280 8.04 21.31 10.18
C PRO A 280 8.71 20.49 9.08
N PRO A 281 10.00 20.73 8.79
CA PRO A 281 10.79 19.85 7.92
C PRO A 281 10.62 18.40 8.35
N LEU A 282 10.49 17.48 7.38
CA LEU A 282 10.35 16.05 7.64
C LEU A 282 11.50 15.27 7.00
N VAL A 283 11.95 14.22 7.69
CA VAL A 283 12.99 13.30 7.27
C VAL A 283 12.54 11.88 7.59
N VAL A 284 12.76 10.93 6.67
CA VAL A 284 12.54 9.51 6.96
C VAL A 284 13.60 9.04 7.95
N VAL A 285 13.25 8.39 9.07
CA VAL A 285 14.24 8.03 10.11
C VAL A 285 14.15 6.56 10.52
N PRO A 286 15.29 5.84 10.63
CA PRO A 286 15.29 4.48 11.16
C PRO A 286 14.96 4.47 12.66
N LEU A 287 14.34 3.39 13.12
CA LEU A 287 14.04 3.15 14.52
C LEU A 287 15.02 2.20 15.22
N GLU A 288 16.16 1.89 14.57
CA GLU A 288 17.18 1.06 15.19
C GLU A 288 17.61 1.67 16.54
N LYS A 289 17.32 0.95 17.65
CA LYS A 289 17.65 1.32 19.04
C LYS A 289 16.91 2.53 19.61
N ILE A 290 15.90 3.07 18.93
CA ILE A 290 15.09 4.18 19.45
C ILE A 290 13.60 3.85 19.40
N ALA A 291 12.83 4.37 20.36
CA ALA A 291 11.38 4.25 20.34
C ALA A 291 10.77 5.25 19.33
N TRP A 292 9.56 4.94 18.85
CA TRP A 292 8.85 5.80 17.88
C TRP A 292 8.67 7.25 18.38
N ARG A 293 8.50 7.48 19.69
CA ARG A 293 8.38 8.84 20.27
C ARG A 293 9.64 9.67 20.02
N GLU A 294 10.82 9.06 20.21
CA GLU A 294 12.08 9.70 19.83
C GLU A 294 12.18 9.82 18.29
N GLY A 295 11.76 8.80 17.56
CA GLY A 295 11.69 8.82 16.10
C GLY A 295 10.95 10.04 15.53
N ILE A 296 9.78 10.40 16.09
CA ILE A 296 9.03 11.60 15.67
C ILE A 296 9.85 12.89 15.87
N VAL A 297 10.55 13.00 17.00
CA VAL A 297 11.39 14.16 17.29
C VAL A 297 12.52 14.24 16.25
N ARG A 298 13.21 13.13 16.00
CA ARG A 298 14.29 13.05 15.00
C ARG A 298 13.81 13.34 13.58
N MET A 299 12.64 12.83 13.21
CA MET A 299 12.02 13.03 11.89
C MET A 299 11.73 14.51 11.61
N ARG A 300 11.43 15.32 12.63
CA ARG A 300 10.96 16.71 12.50
C ARG A 300 12.08 17.76 12.66
N ASP A 301 13.33 17.32 12.83
CA ASP A 301 14.48 18.21 13.05
C ASP A 301 15.73 17.69 12.31
N PHE A 302 16.28 18.53 11.42
CA PHE A 302 17.44 18.17 10.61
C PHE A 302 18.70 17.91 11.42
N ILE A 303 18.94 18.64 12.51
CA ILE A 303 20.12 18.44 13.36
C ILE A 303 19.97 17.12 14.12
N ALA A 304 18.80 16.89 14.69
CA ALA A 304 18.51 15.66 15.42
C ALA A 304 18.61 14.42 14.50
N ALA A 305 18.14 14.51 13.25
CA ALA A 305 18.30 13.46 12.24
C ALA A 305 19.78 13.23 11.86
N GLN A 306 20.60 14.30 11.77
CA GLN A 306 22.04 14.18 11.52
C GLN A 306 22.77 13.46 12.66
N GLU A 307 22.42 13.75 13.92
CA GLU A 307 22.97 13.04 15.08
C GLU A 307 22.60 11.55 15.07
N LEU A 308 21.38 11.22 14.66
CA LEU A 308 20.94 9.83 14.50
C LEU A 308 21.71 9.11 13.39
N ALA A 309 22.00 9.79 12.27
CA ALA A 309 22.75 9.22 11.15
C ALA A 309 24.18 8.79 11.54
N GLN A 310 24.80 9.46 12.52
CA GLN A 310 26.14 9.12 13.02
C GLN A 310 26.20 7.74 13.70
N HIS A 311 25.08 7.26 14.25
CA HIS A 311 25.05 6.11 15.16
C HIS A 311 24.12 4.97 14.70
N SER A 312 23.49 5.11 13.53
CA SER A 312 22.56 4.13 12.96
C SER A 312 23.14 3.45 11.73
N THR A 313 22.55 2.35 11.29
CA THR A 313 22.72 1.85 9.92
C THR A 313 21.37 1.71 9.23
N THR A 314 21.40 1.78 7.92
CA THR A 314 20.25 1.66 7.02
C THR A 314 20.49 0.58 5.97
N LYS A 315 21.52 -0.25 6.18
CA LYS A 315 21.74 -1.45 5.38
C LYS A 315 20.56 -2.39 5.58
N ILE A 316 20.00 -2.86 4.48
CA ILE A 316 18.83 -3.73 4.56
C ILE A 316 19.27 -5.15 4.94
N PRO A 317 18.75 -5.69 6.04
CA PRO A 317 19.13 -7.01 6.53
C PRO A 317 18.68 -8.10 5.55
N ASP A 318 19.53 -9.11 5.36
CA ASP A 318 19.17 -10.30 4.58
C ASP A 318 18.38 -11.27 5.48
N ALA A 319 17.24 -11.73 4.99
CA ALA A 319 16.36 -12.66 5.70
C ALA A 319 16.05 -13.91 4.85
N GLY A 320 16.85 -14.20 3.82
CA GLY A 320 16.56 -15.25 2.84
C GLY A 320 16.32 -16.63 3.45
N GLU A 321 17.08 -17.04 4.47
CA GLU A 321 16.84 -18.31 5.17
C GLU A 321 15.55 -18.29 6.01
N ASN A 322 15.33 -17.20 6.74
CA ASN A 322 14.21 -17.04 7.67
C ASN A 322 12.86 -16.93 6.95
N VAL A 323 12.85 -16.33 5.76
CA VAL A 323 11.66 -16.23 4.90
C VAL A 323 11.15 -17.61 4.46
N GLN A 324 11.98 -18.65 4.44
CA GLN A 324 11.52 -20.00 4.08
C GLN A 324 10.42 -20.53 5.01
N LYS A 325 10.48 -20.18 6.31
CA LYS A 325 9.46 -20.55 7.30
C LYS A 325 8.14 -19.83 6.99
N LEU A 326 8.20 -18.53 6.70
CA LEU A 326 7.04 -17.74 6.29
C LEU A 326 6.38 -18.30 5.03
N ILE A 327 7.18 -18.63 3.99
CA ILE A 327 6.65 -19.26 2.76
C ILE A 327 5.99 -20.60 3.08
N GLY A 328 6.60 -21.42 3.95
CA GLY A 328 6.04 -22.72 4.34
C GLY A 328 4.69 -22.59 5.08
N ASP A 329 4.56 -21.61 5.96
CA ASP A 329 3.30 -21.33 6.65
C ASP A 329 2.23 -20.81 5.68
N TYR A 330 2.62 -19.94 4.74
CA TYR A 330 1.75 -19.51 3.64
C TYR A 330 1.22 -20.72 2.85
N GLU A 331 2.08 -21.61 2.37
CA GLU A 331 1.70 -22.77 1.54
C GLU A 331 0.69 -23.71 2.23
N ARG A 332 0.72 -23.80 3.56
CA ARG A 332 -0.22 -24.60 4.36
C ARG A 332 -1.50 -23.87 4.73
N SER A 333 -1.58 -22.57 4.50
CA SER A 333 -2.68 -21.71 4.95
C SER A 333 -3.94 -21.84 4.09
N ASN A 334 -5.07 -21.37 4.63
CA ASN A 334 -6.30 -21.17 3.85
C ASN A 334 -6.15 -20.05 2.80
N VAL A 335 -5.23 -19.11 2.99
CA VAL A 335 -4.91 -18.05 2.02
C VAL A 335 -4.27 -18.64 0.76
N ALA A 336 -3.32 -19.58 0.89
CA ALA A 336 -2.76 -20.27 -0.27
C ALA A 336 -3.80 -21.11 -1.02
N LYS A 337 -4.72 -21.79 -0.30
CA LYS A 337 -5.85 -22.49 -0.92
C LYS A 337 -6.75 -21.53 -1.70
N PHE A 338 -7.08 -20.38 -1.10
CA PHE A 338 -7.84 -19.32 -1.78
C PHE A 338 -7.10 -18.80 -3.02
N HIS A 339 -5.80 -18.51 -2.94
CA HIS A 339 -5.02 -18.09 -4.10
C HIS A 339 -5.01 -19.15 -5.21
N GLY A 340 -4.86 -20.43 -4.86
CA GLY A 340 -4.97 -21.53 -5.82
C GLY A 340 -6.32 -21.56 -6.52
N TRP A 341 -7.41 -21.36 -5.78
CA TRP A 341 -8.76 -21.24 -6.36
C TRP A 341 -8.92 -19.97 -7.21
N PHE A 342 -8.45 -18.81 -6.74
CA PHE A 342 -8.48 -17.55 -7.47
C PHE A 342 -7.83 -17.69 -8.85
N TYR A 343 -6.64 -18.30 -8.92
CA TYR A 343 -5.91 -18.56 -10.17
C TYR A 343 -6.32 -19.86 -10.88
N SER A 344 -7.38 -20.54 -10.45
CA SER A 344 -7.92 -21.73 -11.15
C SER A 344 -8.79 -21.38 -12.35
N GLN A 345 -9.10 -20.11 -12.54
CA GLN A 345 -9.87 -19.57 -13.65
C GLN A 345 -9.03 -18.49 -14.35
N GLU A 346 -9.34 -18.23 -15.62
CA GLU A 346 -8.81 -17.08 -16.35
C GLU A 346 -9.93 -16.08 -16.66
N PRO A 347 -9.64 -14.76 -16.62
CA PRO A 347 -10.59 -13.79 -17.11
C PRO A 347 -10.74 -13.94 -18.63
N HIS A 348 -11.91 -13.60 -19.17
CA HIS A 348 -12.09 -13.54 -20.62
C HIS A 348 -11.14 -12.51 -21.25
N ALA A 349 -10.60 -12.87 -22.42
CA ALA A 349 -9.75 -11.99 -23.23
C ALA A 349 -10.54 -10.76 -23.74
N PRO A 350 -9.85 -9.66 -24.11
CA PRO A 350 -10.49 -8.43 -24.59
C PRO A 350 -11.53 -8.62 -25.69
N ASP A 351 -11.26 -9.50 -26.66
CA ASP A 351 -12.16 -9.79 -27.78
C ASP A 351 -13.51 -10.39 -27.34
N TRP A 352 -13.56 -10.97 -26.14
CA TRP A 352 -14.76 -11.60 -25.58
C TRP A 352 -15.52 -10.69 -24.61
N TRP A 353 -14.99 -9.52 -24.24
CA TRP A 353 -15.68 -8.61 -23.33
C TRP A 353 -17.06 -8.15 -23.81
N PRO A 354 -17.27 -7.83 -25.11
CA PRO A 354 -18.59 -7.47 -25.64
C PRO A 354 -19.65 -8.55 -25.45
N ASP A 355 -19.23 -9.82 -25.40
CA ASP A 355 -20.11 -10.98 -25.24
C ASP A 355 -20.21 -11.49 -23.80
N THR A 356 -19.44 -10.90 -22.88
CA THR A 356 -19.35 -11.38 -21.49
C THR A 356 -19.54 -10.25 -20.51
N TYR A 357 -18.48 -9.52 -20.13
CA TYR A 357 -18.52 -8.48 -19.11
C TYR A 357 -19.42 -7.30 -19.48
N ASP A 358 -19.51 -6.94 -20.77
CA ASP A 358 -20.39 -5.86 -21.24
C ASP A 358 -21.87 -6.22 -21.26
N LYS A 359 -22.19 -7.52 -21.24
CA LYS A 359 -23.56 -8.02 -21.17
C LYS A 359 -24.07 -8.17 -19.74
N LEU A 360 -23.30 -7.79 -18.73
CA LEU A 360 -23.75 -7.78 -17.34
C LEU A 360 -24.98 -6.85 -17.20
N PRO A 361 -26.17 -7.38 -16.87
CA PRO A 361 -27.37 -6.56 -16.65
C PRO A 361 -27.18 -5.68 -15.41
N LEU A 362 -26.87 -4.40 -15.60
CA LEU A 362 -26.55 -3.49 -14.50
C LEU A 362 -27.74 -3.22 -13.57
N GLU A 363 -28.97 -3.45 -14.03
CA GLU A 363 -30.21 -3.29 -13.28
C GLU A 363 -30.32 -4.22 -12.07
N ILE A 364 -29.60 -5.35 -12.05
CA ILE A 364 -29.56 -6.26 -10.90
C ILE A 364 -28.66 -5.74 -9.78
N LEU A 365 -27.78 -4.78 -10.08
CA LEU A 365 -26.83 -4.24 -9.13
C LEU A 365 -27.47 -3.12 -8.29
N PRO A 366 -27.14 -3.04 -6.99
CA PRO A 366 -27.52 -1.89 -6.19
C PRO A 366 -26.88 -0.63 -6.77
N VAL A 367 -27.57 0.51 -6.65
CA VAL A 367 -27.13 1.77 -7.29
C VAL A 367 -25.70 2.15 -6.95
N CYS A 368 -25.26 1.89 -5.71
CA CYS A 368 -23.87 2.12 -5.31
C CYS A 368 -22.86 1.29 -6.11
N ALA A 369 -23.11 0.00 -6.39
CA ALA A 369 -22.20 -0.81 -7.21
C ALA A 369 -22.36 -0.52 -8.71
N ARG A 370 -23.58 -0.24 -9.16
CA ARG A 370 -23.88 0.13 -10.55
C ARG A 370 -23.10 1.38 -10.99
N ALA A 371 -23.13 2.42 -10.15
CA ALA A 371 -22.46 3.69 -10.43
C ALA A 371 -20.96 3.50 -10.71
N PHE A 372 -20.32 2.54 -10.04
CA PHE A 372 -18.89 2.24 -10.25
C PHE A 372 -18.60 1.68 -11.63
N LEU A 373 -19.56 1.03 -12.30
CA LEU A 373 -19.38 0.48 -13.64
C LEU A 373 -19.83 1.44 -14.74
N GLU A 374 -20.78 2.32 -14.45
CA GLU A 374 -21.28 3.36 -15.37
C GLU A 374 -20.37 4.59 -15.42
N ARG A 375 -19.80 4.98 -14.27
CA ARG A 375 -18.93 6.15 -14.10
C ARG A 375 -17.69 5.75 -13.29
N PRO A 376 -16.79 4.96 -13.89
CA PRO A 376 -15.75 4.29 -13.15
C PRO A 376 -14.62 5.22 -12.67
N ASN A 377 -14.47 6.43 -13.23
CA ASN A 377 -13.50 7.41 -12.77
C ASN A 377 -14.17 8.46 -11.87
N ASP A 378 -13.73 8.70 -10.63
CA ASP A 378 -12.63 8.05 -9.89
C ASP A 378 -13.07 6.85 -9.05
N LEU A 379 -14.32 6.42 -9.17
CA LEU A 379 -14.93 5.44 -8.26
C LEU A 379 -14.19 4.10 -8.21
N LEU A 380 -13.74 3.55 -9.33
CA LEU A 380 -12.92 2.33 -9.39
C LEU A 380 -11.43 2.57 -9.08
N LEU A 381 -11.03 3.77 -8.69
CA LEU A 381 -9.69 4.03 -8.12
C LEU A 381 -9.72 4.00 -6.59
N ARG A 382 -10.92 4.05 -6.00
CA ARG A 382 -11.13 4.08 -4.55
C ARG A 382 -11.25 2.65 -4.00
N PRO A 383 -10.36 2.20 -3.09
CA PRO A 383 -10.40 0.84 -2.57
C PRO A 383 -11.74 0.44 -1.95
N ALA A 384 -12.45 1.34 -1.24
CA ALA A 384 -13.76 0.99 -0.68
C ALA A 384 -14.84 0.71 -1.73
N SER A 385 -14.81 1.43 -2.86
CA SER A 385 -15.73 1.17 -3.97
C SER A 385 -15.45 -0.20 -4.60
N ILE A 386 -14.17 -0.53 -4.82
CA ILE A 386 -13.78 -1.83 -5.37
C ILE A 386 -14.17 -2.95 -4.39
N ARG A 387 -13.89 -2.81 -3.09
CA ARG A 387 -14.30 -3.78 -2.05
C ARG A 387 -15.81 -4.01 -2.08
N ARG A 388 -16.60 -2.95 -2.22
CA ARG A 388 -18.06 -3.08 -2.33
C ARG A 388 -18.49 -3.78 -3.60
N LEU A 389 -17.89 -3.45 -4.75
CA LEU A 389 -18.17 -4.15 -6.00
C LEU A 389 -17.87 -5.64 -5.85
N VAL A 390 -16.69 -5.99 -5.30
CA VAL A 390 -16.31 -7.38 -5.03
C VAL A 390 -17.34 -8.09 -4.17
N ARG A 391 -17.74 -7.52 -3.03
CA ARG A 391 -18.76 -8.12 -2.14
C ARG A 391 -20.12 -8.30 -2.84
N VAL A 392 -20.57 -7.33 -3.63
CA VAL A 392 -21.81 -7.43 -4.42
C VAL A 392 -21.72 -8.54 -5.46
N MET A 393 -20.62 -8.63 -6.20
CA MET A 393 -20.46 -9.62 -7.26
C MET A 393 -20.29 -11.04 -6.67
N LEU A 394 -19.61 -11.19 -5.53
CA LEU A 394 -19.57 -12.45 -4.77
C LEU A 394 -20.97 -12.90 -4.32
N ALA A 395 -21.80 -11.97 -3.85
CA ALA A 395 -23.20 -12.24 -3.50
C ALA A 395 -24.02 -12.71 -4.71
N LEU A 396 -23.66 -12.27 -5.92
CA LEU A 396 -24.22 -12.72 -7.20
C LEU A 396 -23.48 -13.94 -7.76
N GLY A 397 -22.68 -14.65 -6.95
CA GLY A 397 -22.05 -15.90 -7.38
C GLY A 397 -20.96 -15.75 -8.43
N TRP A 398 -20.38 -14.56 -8.61
CA TRP A 398 -19.23 -14.38 -9.51
C TRP A 398 -17.95 -14.95 -8.89
N HIS A 399 -17.11 -15.55 -9.74
CA HIS A 399 -15.75 -15.90 -9.35
C HIS A 399 -14.89 -14.63 -9.23
N PRO A 400 -14.05 -14.47 -8.18
CA PRO A 400 -13.18 -13.30 -8.01
C PRO A 400 -12.31 -12.97 -9.23
N ARG A 401 -11.82 -13.98 -9.94
CA ARG A 401 -11.06 -13.79 -11.18
C ARG A 401 -11.87 -13.07 -12.27
N HIS A 402 -13.16 -13.39 -12.42
CA HIS A 402 -14.03 -12.70 -13.37
C HIS A 402 -14.43 -11.30 -12.88
N ILE A 403 -14.46 -11.06 -11.55
CA ILE A 403 -14.62 -9.72 -10.99
C ILE A 403 -13.40 -8.86 -11.37
N ALA A 404 -12.18 -9.39 -11.23
CA ALA A 404 -10.96 -8.74 -11.70
C ALA A 404 -11.06 -8.43 -13.20
N GLY A 405 -11.45 -9.41 -14.04
CA GLY A 405 -11.64 -9.19 -15.47
C GLY A 405 -12.67 -8.11 -15.82
N LEU A 406 -13.79 -8.03 -15.08
CA LEU A 406 -14.76 -6.96 -15.23
C LEU A 406 -14.13 -5.59 -14.93
N ILE A 407 -13.36 -5.46 -13.85
CA ILE A 407 -12.68 -4.20 -13.49
C ILE A 407 -11.63 -3.85 -14.56
N THR A 408 -10.81 -4.81 -14.99
CA THR A 408 -9.82 -4.64 -16.08
C THR A 408 -10.49 -4.13 -17.36
N SER A 409 -11.66 -4.67 -17.73
CA SER A 409 -12.37 -4.22 -18.93
C SER A 409 -12.84 -2.76 -18.86
N LYS A 410 -13.02 -2.20 -17.64
CA LYS A 410 -13.29 -0.77 -17.42
C LYS A 410 -12.02 0.05 -17.47
N TYR A 411 -10.93 -0.40 -16.84
CA TYR A 411 -9.66 0.33 -16.86
C TYR A 411 -9.08 0.45 -18.28
N ALA A 412 -9.29 -0.55 -19.14
CA ALA A 412 -8.84 -0.53 -20.54
C ALA A 412 -9.59 0.49 -21.43
N ARG A 413 -10.61 1.19 -20.92
CA ARG A 413 -11.42 2.16 -21.67
C ARG A 413 -11.06 3.60 -21.31
N PRO A 414 -11.31 4.56 -22.23
CA PRO A 414 -10.91 5.95 -22.04
C PRO A 414 -11.87 6.72 -21.11
N PHE A 415 -11.90 6.36 -19.83
CA PHE A 415 -12.65 7.08 -18.80
C PHE A 415 -11.86 8.24 -18.17
N GLY A 416 -10.78 8.69 -18.82
CA GLY A 416 -9.95 9.82 -18.37
C GLY A 416 -9.02 9.48 -17.20
N TRP A 417 -8.50 8.25 -17.15
CA TRP A 417 -7.54 7.81 -16.15
C TRP A 417 -6.25 8.63 -16.21
N THR A 418 -5.71 8.96 -15.05
CA THR A 418 -4.38 9.60 -14.91
C THR A 418 -3.43 8.78 -14.03
N GLN A 419 -3.92 7.69 -13.44
CA GLN A 419 -3.25 6.92 -12.39
C GLN A 419 -2.55 5.66 -12.91
N PHE A 420 -2.72 5.32 -14.20
CA PHE A 420 -2.16 4.12 -14.80
C PHE A 420 -0.84 4.35 -15.55
N GLU A 421 -0.28 5.57 -15.51
CA GLU A 421 1.05 5.81 -16.04
C GLU A 421 2.07 4.95 -15.29
N GLY A 422 2.76 4.05 -16.01
CA GLY A 422 3.72 3.10 -15.41
C GLY A 422 3.10 1.93 -14.63
N CYS A 423 1.77 1.78 -14.59
CA CYS A 423 1.08 0.69 -13.90
C CYS A 423 0.32 -0.21 -14.90
N ASP A 424 0.30 -1.52 -14.67
CA ASP A 424 -0.52 -2.46 -15.45
C ASP A 424 -1.94 -2.52 -14.86
N PRO A 425 -2.99 -2.05 -15.57
CA PRO A 425 -4.33 -2.00 -14.99
C PRO A 425 -4.90 -3.37 -14.64
N ALA A 426 -4.51 -4.42 -15.37
CA ALA A 426 -4.95 -5.78 -15.08
C ALA A 426 -4.41 -6.27 -13.74
N THR A 427 -3.12 -6.06 -13.46
CA THR A 427 -2.48 -6.41 -12.19
C THR A 427 -3.15 -5.68 -11.03
N ARG A 428 -3.49 -4.39 -11.19
CA ARG A 428 -4.17 -3.62 -10.15
C ARG A 428 -5.58 -4.14 -9.86
N ALA A 429 -6.34 -4.44 -10.91
CA ALA A 429 -7.67 -5.03 -10.80
C ALA A 429 -7.64 -6.40 -10.12
N GLU A 430 -6.68 -7.25 -10.51
CA GLU A 430 -6.45 -8.56 -9.89
C GLU A 430 -6.09 -8.43 -8.41
N PHE A 431 -5.17 -7.53 -8.06
CA PHE A 431 -4.76 -7.31 -6.69
C PHE A 431 -5.93 -6.96 -5.78
N TYR A 432 -6.71 -5.93 -6.11
CA TYR A 432 -7.82 -5.51 -5.25
C TYR A 432 -8.94 -6.55 -5.19
N ALA A 433 -9.28 -7.19 -6.32
CA ALA A 433 -10.27 -8.25 -6.33
C ALA A 433 -9.82 -9.45 -5.46
N ARG A 434 -8.53 -9.81 -5.53
CA ARG A 434 -7.94 -10.91 -4.75
C ARG A 434 -7.91 -10.62 -3.27
N VAL A 435 -7.36 -9.47 -2.85
CA VAL A 435 -7.28 -9.07 -1.43
C VAL A 435 -8.67 -9.04 -0.79
N PHE A 436 -9.65 -8.36 -1.42
CA PHE A 436 -10.98 -8.22 -0.83
C PHE A 436 -11.78 -9.52 -0.83
N ALA A 437 -11.70 -10.33 -1.90
CA ALA A 437 -12.33 -11.63 -1.90
C ALA A 437 -11.62 -12.62 -0.95
N GLY A 438 -10.31 -12.49 -0.76
CA GLY A 438 -9.49 -13.32 0.11
C GLY A 438 -9.83 -13.13 1.58
N LEU A 439 -9.97 -11.88 2.03
CA LEU A 439 -10.47 -11.57 3.38
C LEU A 439 -11.81 -12.25 3.65
N PHE A 440 -12.76 -12.13 2.72
CA PHE A 440 -14.09 -12.72 2.88
C PHE A 440 -14.07 -14.26 2.84
N THR A 441 -13.42 -14.84 1.83
CA THR A 441 -13.39 -16.29 1.59
C THR A 441 -12.66 -17.03 2.70
N THR A 442 -11.65 -16.41 3.30
CA THR A 442 -10.86 -17.01 4.38
C THR A 442 -11.41 -16.76 5.78
N GLY A 443 -12.59 -16.12 5.90
CA GLY A 443 -13.28 -15.90 7.17
C GLY A 443 -12.81 -14.69 7.98
N ARG A 444 -12.07 -13.76 7.35
CA ARG A 444 -11.50 -12.56 7.98
C ARG A 444 -12.34 -11.30 7.76
N ASP A 445 -13.36 -11.41 6.93
CA ASP A 445 -14.37 -10.39 6.71
C ASP A 445 -15.74 -11.05 6.81
N ASP A 446 -16.48 -10.74 7.88
CA ASP A 446 -17.85 -11.21 8.11
C ASP A 446 -18.90 -10.24 7.56
N LEU A 447 -18.46 -9.30 6.72
CA LEU A 447 -19.32 -8.33 6.04
C LEU A 447 -20.11 -7.44 6.99
N VAL A 448 -19.61 -7.19 8.21
CA VAL A 448 -20.32 -6.41 9.25
C VAL A 448 -20.71 -5.03 8.73
N ASP A 449 -19.83 -4.39 7.97
CA ASP A 449 -20.03 -3.07 7.35
C ASP A 449 -20.66 -3.15 5.94
N PHE A 450 -21.16 -4.31 5.51
CA PHE A 450 -21.82 -4.47 4.21
C PHE A 450 -23.33 -4.21 4.30
N ASN A 451 -23.67 -2.97 4.64
CA ASN A 451 -25.05 -2.52 4.78
C ASN A 451 -25.22 -1.08 4.23
N CYS A 452 -26.47 -0.63 4.06
CA CYS A 452 -26.74 0.69 3.46
C CYS A 452 -26.26 1.87 4.31
N VAL A 453 -26.22 1.73 5.65
CA VAL A 453 -25.79 2.79 6.57
C VAL A 453 -24.29 2.99 6.44
N SER A 454 -23.51 1.92 6.61
CA SER A 454 -22.06 1.95 6.42
C SER A 454 -21.69 2.41 5.00
N ALA A 455 -22.50 2.07 4.00
CA ALA A 455 -22.31 2.55 2.64
C ALA A 455 -22.41 4.07 2.46
N GLN A 456 -23.30 4.72 3.22
CA GLN A 456 -23.47 6.17 3.24
C GLN A 456 -22.36 6.83 4.06
N GLU A 457 -22.05 6.27 5.23
CA GLU A 457 -20.96 6.72 6.11
C GLU A 457 -19.61 6.72 5.37
N GLN A 458 -19.32 5.67 4.61
CA GLN A 458 -18.13 5.54 3.78
C GLN A 458 -18.16 6.42 2.52
N LYS A 459 -19.23 7.18 2.27
CA LYS A 459 -19.43 8.03 1.08
C LYS A 459 -19.25 7.27 -0.24
N THR A 460 -19.79 6.06 -0.29
CA THR A 460 -19.70 5.14 -1.43
C THR A 460 -21.10 4.73 -1.93
N CYS A 461 -22.16 5.17 -1.26
CA CYS A 461 -23.53 5.16 -1.78
C CYS A 461 -24.12 6.58 -1.70
N PRO A 462 -24.50 7.19 -2.84
CA PRO A 462 -25.00 8.57 -2.84
C PRO A 462 -26.48 8.69 -2.45
N LEU A 463 -27.23 7.58 -2.36
CA LEU A 463 -28.68 7.58 -2.18
C LEU A 463 -29.10 6.82 -0.92
N SER A 464 -30.01 7.40 -0.13
CA SER A 464 -30.51 6.83 1.11
C SER A 464 -31.69 5.86 0.94
N ASN A 465 -32.35 5.86 -0.22
CA ASN A 465 -33.45 4.94 -0.56
C ASN A 465 -33.46 4.61 -2.05
N CYS A 466 -32.46 3.88 -2.53
CA CYS A 466 -32.32 3.55 -3.95
C CYS A 466 -33.14 2.32 -4.40
N GLY A 467 -34.04 1.81 -3.56
CA GLY A 467 -34.83 0.60 -3.84
C GLY A 467 -34.10 -0.73 -3.64
N PHE A 468 -32.80 -0.69 -3.28
CA PHE A 468 -32.01 -1.88 -2.94
C PHE A 468 -31.71 -1.94 -1.45
N ASN A 469 -31.55 -3.17 -0.95
CA ASN A 469 -31.10 -3.44 0.41
C ASN A 469 -29.82 -4.27 0.39
N LEU A 470 -28.68 -3.67 0.77
CA LEU A 470 -27.40 -4.36 0.82
C LEU A 470 -27.39 -5.56 1.77
N LEU A 471 -28.27 -5.61 2.77
CA LEU A 471 -28.40 -6.78 3.65
C LEU A 471 -28.84 -8.04 2.90
N GLN A 472 -29.57 -7.92 1.78
CA GLN A 472 -29.91 -9.08 0.95
C GLN A 472 -28.68 -9.64 0.23
N PHE A 473 -27.79 -8.76 -0.24
CA PHE A 473 -26.49 -9.16 -0.83
C PHE A 473 -25.58 -9.76 0.23
N GLN A 474 -25.52 -9.16 1.42
CA GLN A 474 -24.76 -9.67 2.56
C GLN A 474 -25.18 -11.10 2.91
N ARG A 475 -26.49 -11.34 3.11
CA ARG A 475 -27.03 -12.69 3.38
C ARG A 475 -26.66 -13.68 2.28
N SER A 476 -26.84 -13.29 1.02
CA SER A 476 -26.48 -14.16 -0.11
C SER A 476 -25.00 -14.52 -0.14
N ALA A 477 -24.10 -13.56 0.10
CA ALA A 477 -22.67 -13.84 0.17
C ALA A 477 -22.34 -14.79 1.34
N LEU A 478 -22.88 -14.53 2.54
CA LEU A 478 -22.66 -15.37 3.71
C LEU A 478 -23.21 -16.79 3.52
N ASP A 479 -24.42 -16.94 2.97
CA ASP A 479 -25.01 -18.24 2.64
C ASP A 479 -24.16 -18.99 1.63
N ARG A 480 -23.66 -18.31 0.59
CA ARG A 480 -22.75 -18.94 -0.38
C ARG A 480 -21.44 -19.40 0.26
N ARG A 481 -20.83 -18.60 1.14
CA ARG A 481 -19.61 -18.99 1.87
C ARG A 481 -19.87 -20.19 2.78
N ALA A 482 -20.97 -20.18 3.54
CA ALA A 482 -21.30 -21.23 4.50
C ALA A 482 -21.59 -22.60 3.87
N HIS A 483 -21.98 -22.63 2.58
CA HIS A 483 -22.33 -23.86 1.86
C HIS A 483 -21.31 -24.24 0.78
N ASP A 484 -20.11 -23.63 0.77
CA ASP A 484 -19.09 -23.82 -0.27
C ASP A 484 -19.64 -23.56 -1.70
N ARG A 485 -20.53 -22.57 -1.85
CA ARG A 485 -21.18 -22.17 -3.11
C ARG A 485 -20.67 -20.85 -3.69
N LEU A 486 -19.50 -20.38 -3.24
CA LEU A 486 -18.84 -19.25 -3.90
C LEU A 486 -18.45 -19.65 -5.33
N ALA A 487 -18.76 -18.78 -6.29
CA ALA A 487 -18.59 -19.05 -7.73
C ALA A 487 -19.31 -20.30 -8.29
N HIS A 488 -20.28 -20.88 -7.58
CA HIS A 488 -21.03 -22.03 -8.08
C HIS A 488 -22.18 -21.60 -9.01
N ARG A 489 -22.04 -21.92 -10.31
CA ARG A 489 -22.96 -21.63 -11.44
C ARG A 489 -23.24 -20.12 -11.61
N PRO A 490 -23.38 -19.59 -12.83
CA PRO A 490 -23.70 -18.17 -13.01
C PRO A 490 -25.16 -17.91 -12.61
N PHE A 491 -25.40 -17.68 -11.33
CA PHE A 491 -26.63 -17.08 -10.84
C PHE A 491 -26.40 -15.59 -10.74
N ASN A 492 -26.69 -14.84 -11.81
CA ASN A 492 -26.74 -13.36 -11.78
C ASN A 492 -27.95 -12.87 -10.93
N ARG A 493 -28.15 -13.49 -9.76
CA ARG A 493 -29.25 -13.33 -8.82
C ARG A 493 -28.74 -13.64 -7.40
N LEU A 494 -29.44 -13.08 -6.42
CA LEU A 494 -29.18 -13.36 -5.01
C LEU A 494 -29.56 -14.80 -4.70
N PHE A 495 -28.74 -15.46 -3.88
CA PHE A 495 -28.98 -16.79 -3.37
C PHE A 495 -29.47 -16.65 -1.92
N LEU A 496 -30.72 -16.99 -1.64
CA LEU A 496 -31.33 -16.76 -0.32
C LEU A 496 -31.89 -18.06 0.24
N SER A 497 -31.87 -18.22 1.56
CA SER A 497 -32.36 -19.42 2.27
C SER A 497 -33.78 -19.89 1.93
N SER A 498 -34.64 -19.02 1.39
CA SER A 498 -35.97 -19.39 0.87
C SER A 498 -35.93 -20.25 -0.40
N GLU A 499 -34.80 -20.27 -1.13
CA GLU A 499 -34.58 -21.07 -2.35
C GLU A 499 -34.18 -22.53 -2.07
N TYR A 500 -34.21 -22.94 -0.79
CA TYR A 500 -33.94 -24.31 -0.34
C TYR A 500 -35.18 -25.22 -0.34
N SER A 501 -36.31 -24.71 -0.84
CA SER A 501 -37.59 -25.43 -0.90
C SER A 501 -37.67 -26.33 -2.12
#